data_AF-A0A2K8SD54-F1
#
_entry.id   AF-A0A2K8SD54-F1
#
_cell.length_a   1.000
_cell.length_b   1.000
_cell.length_c   1.000
_cell.angle_alpha   90.00
_cell.angle_beta   90.00
_cell.angle_gamma   90.00
#
_symmetry.space_group_name_H-M   'P 1'
#
loop_
_entity.id
_entity.type
_entity.pdbx_description
1 polymer ?
#
loop_
_entity_poly.entity_id
_entity_poly.type
_entity_poly.pdbx_seq_one_letter_code
_entity_poly.pdbx_strand_id
1 'polypeptide(L)'
;MENEYGFWNHKYDFAEINKYNWRLVLKDNFQLNIKKITLLSMLFAFEVLLTIFSKYVLGGLLIMGFYSIEVSFFGILFIYLSSNIVYSAIINILVNSMRIVLPLGSDPIGVVAMTLSDLSFLIAFAVVFFFLKRSLLFRVKENNKMKYYLWMIVISGILATLISASLSLLYNQTFIFEWYRTLYPALIPEKNSTLWFSIMFVGFGVTIAKFFCNLLLFVISVKILVNLINKHLF
;
A
#
# COMPACT_ATOMS: atom_id res chain seq x y z
N MET A 1 3.76 19.88 -32.08
CA MET A 1 2.80 19.75 -30.96
C MET A 1 3.59 19.20 -29.81
N GLU A 2 4.00 20.06 -28.87
CA GLU A 2 4.57 19.60 -27.61
C GLU A 2 3.46 18.83 -26.89
N ASN A 3 3.68 17.55 -26.62
CA ASN A 3 2.74 16.77 -25.84
C ASN A 3 2.83 17.28 -24.39
N GLU A 4 1.99 18.26 -24.04
CA GLU A 4 1.74 18.61 -22.64
C GLU A 4 0.98 17.46 -21.98
N TYR A 5 1.71 16.54 -21.39
CA TYR A 5 1.16 15.51 -20.51
C TYR A 5 0.72 16.17 -19.19
N GLY A 6 -0.49 15.88 -18.69
CA GLY A 6 -1.21 16.76 -17.76
C GLY A 6 -0.54 16.99 -16.39
N PHE A 7 0.06 15.95 -15.80
CA PHE A 7 0.81 16.04 -14.52
C PHE A 7 2.21 15.43 -14.59
N TRP A 8 2.40 14.36 -15.37
CA TRP A 8 3.71 13.73 -15.60
C TRP A 8 4.26 14.23 -16.92
N ASN A 9 5.53 14.61 -17.02
CA ASN A 9 6.06 15.17 -18.26
C ASN A 9 6.37 14.11 -19.34
N HIS A 10 6.32 12.82 -19.00
CA HIS A 10 6.93 11.75 -19.80
C HIS A 10 6.06 10.48 -19.96
N LYS A 11 4.87 10.41 -19.35
CA LYS A 11 3.99 9.24 -19.41
C LYS A 11 2.52 9.61 -19.30
N TYR A 12 1.66 8.72 -19.78
CA TYR A 12 0.22 8.82 -19.52
C TYR A 12 -0.12 8.48 -18.07
N ASP A 13 -0.92 9.31 -17.40
CA ASP A 13 -1.54 8.91 -16.14
C ASP A 13 -2.72 7.97 -16.43
N PHE A 14 -2.88 6.90 -15.67
CA PHE A 14 -4.01 5.98 -15.82
C PHE A 14 -5.36 6.69 -15.67
N ALA A 15 -5.41 7.78 -14.90
CA ALA A 15 -6.59 8.63 -14.75
C ALA A 15 -7.01 9.38 -16.03
N GLU A 16 -6.14 9.48 -17.04
CA GLU A 16 -6.41 10.14 -18.34
C GLU A 16 -7.03 9.19 -19.38
N ILE A 17 -7.34 7.96 -18.99
CA ILE A 17 -7.88 6.94 -19.91
C ILE A 17 -9.24 7.35 -20.50
N ASN A 18 -9.36 7.25 -21.82
CA ASN A 18 -10.56 7.53 -22.59
C ASN A 18 -10.71 6.54 -23.77
N LYS A 19 -11.83 6.63 -24.51
CA LYS A 19 -12.16 5.71 -25.61
C LYS A 19 -11.10 5.68 -26.72
N TYR A 20 -10.31 6.74 -26.87
CA TYR A 20 -9.35 6.91 -27.97
C TYR A 20 -7.92 6.51 -27.58
N ASN A 21 -7.51 6.71 -26.32
CA ASN A 21 -6.14 6.47 -25.86
C ASN A 21 -5.94 5.20 -25.03
N TRP A 22 -6.99 4.44 -24.70
CA TRP A 22 -6.91 3.31 -23.76
C TRP A 22 -5.83 2.28 -24.09
N ARG A 23 -5.62 1.96 -25.38
CA ARG A 23 -4.57 1.01 -25.80
C ARG A 23 -3.17 1.55 -25.50
N LEU A 24 -2.96 2.84 -25.72
CA LEU A 24 -1.68 3.51 -25.46
C LEU A 24 -1.42 3.57 -23.95
N VAL A 25 -2.42 3.97 -23.17
CA VAL A 25 -2.32 4.02 -21.70
C VAL A 25 -2.00 2.64 -21.12
N LEU A 26 -2.69 1.58 -21.56
CA LEU A 26 -2.41 0.22 -21.11
C LEU A 26 -1.01 -0.25 -21.53
N LYS A 27 -0.63 -0.01 -22.79
CA LYS A 27 0.70 -0.38 -23.28
C LYS A 27 1.78 0.31 -22.45
N ASP A 28 1.67 1.61 -22.21
CA ASP A 28 2.67 2.37 -21.43
C ASP A 28 2.74 1.89 -19.96
N ASN A 29 1.57 1.62 -19.35
CA ASN A 29 1.48 1.16 -17.97
C ASN A 29 1.96 -0.28 -17.78
N PHE A 30 1.80 -1.17 -18.75
CA PHE A 30 2.12 -2.61 -18.60
C PHE A 30 3.34 -3.09 -19.37
N GLN A 31 3.77 -2.42 -20.43
CA GLN A 31 4.96 -2.80 -21.17
C GLN A 31 6.18 -2.78 -20.25
N LEU A 32 6.95 -3.87 -20.28
CA LEU A 32 8.20 -4.04 -19.55
C LEU A 32 9.35 -3.75 -20.52
N ASN A 33 9.99 -2.60 -20.35
CA ASN A 33 11.27 -2.30 -20.98
C ASN A 33 12.39 -2.47 -19.94
N ILE A 34 13.64 -2.51 -20.42
CA ILE A 34 14.82 -2.70 -19.55
C ILE A 34 14.83 -1.66 -18.42
N LYS A 35 14.62 -0.37 -18.74
CA LYS A 35 14.56 0.73 -17.75
C LYS A 35 13.56 0.44 -16.62
N LYS A 36 12.34 0.00 -16.94
CA LYS A 36 11.27 -0.28 -15.98
C LYS A 36 11.54 -1.53 -15.16
N ILE A 37 12.12 -2.57 -15.78
CA ILE A 37 12.56 -3.77 -15.05
C ILE A 37 13.62 -3.37 -14.02
N THR A 38 14.66 -2.63 -14.44
CA THR A 38 15.71 -2.16 -13.53
C THR A 38 15.15 -1.33 -12.40
N LEU A 39 14.22 -0.41 -12.68
CA LEU A 39 13.55 0.39 -11.65
C LEU A 39 12.75 -0.49 -10.67
N LEU A 40 11.92 -1.40 -11.17
CA LEU A 40 11.12 -2.29 -10.31
C LEU A 40 12.02 -3.17 -9.45
N SER A 41 13.15 -3.67 -9.98
CA SER A 41 14.14 -4.41 -9.21
C SER A 41 14.80 -3.55 -8.12
N MET A 42 15.15 -2.30 -8.42
CA MET A 42 15.70 -1.38 -7.41
C MET A 42 14.70 -1.07 -6.30
N LEU A 43 13.44 -0.80 -6.66
CA LEU A 43 12.39 -0.54 -5.68
C LEU A 43 12.03 -1.79 -4.87
N PHE A 44 12.08 -2.97 -5.48
CA PHE A 44 11.92 -4.25 -4.78
C PHE A 44 13.02 -4.44 -3.74
N ALA A 45 14.28 -4.24 -4.11
CA ALA A 45 15.41 -4.34 -3.17
C ALA A 45 15.27 -3.31 -2.03
N PHE A 46 14.86 -2.09 -2.33
CA PHE A 46 14.58 -1.07 -1.34
C PHE A 46 13.47 -1.50 -0.36
N GLU A 47 12.37 -2.04 -0.87
CA GLU A 47 11.26 -2.53 -0.05
C GLU A 47 11.67 -3.72 0.85
N VAL A 48 12.53 -4.61 0.36
CA VAL A 48 13.11 -5.70 1.16
C VAL A 48 13.92 -5.12 2.33
N LEU A 49 14.75 -4.10 2.09
CA LEU A 49 15.51 -3.43 3.14
C LEU A 49 14.60 -2.76 4.17
N LEU A 50 13.55 -2.06 3.72
CA LEU A 50 12.55 -1.45 4.61
C LEU A 50 11.81 -2.51 5.44
N THR A 51 11.51 -3.66 4.85
CA THR A 51 10.85 -4.78 5.52
C THR A 51 11.73 -5.40 6.59
N ILE A 52 13.01 -5.62 6.29
CA ILE A 52 14.01 -6.10 7.26
C ILE A 52 14.13 -5.09 8.41
N PHE A 53 14.32 -3.81 8.10
CA PHE A 53 14.41 -2.76 9.10
C PHE A 53 13.14 -2.68 9.96
N SER A 54 11.97 -2.66 9.33
CA SER A 54 10.68 -2.63 10.03
C SER A 54 10.52 -3.84 10.93
N LYS A 55 10.89 -5.05 10.50
CA LYS A 55 10.77 -6.27 11.30
C LYS A 55 11.64 -6.22 12.55
N TYR A 56 12.91 -5.86 12.41
CA TYR A 56 13.87 -5.92 13.53
C TYR A 56 13.85 -4.69 14.44
N VAL A 57 13.44 -3.52 13.96
CA VAL A 57 13.42 -2.29 14.77
C VAL A 57 12.05 -2.04 15.40
N LEU A 58 10.96 -2.26 14.67
CA LEU A 58 9.60 -1.90 15.11
C LEU A 58 8.67 -3.11 15.29
N GLY A 59 8.83 -4.13 14.45
CA GLY A 59 7.99 -5.33 14.40
C GLY A 59 8.27 -6.34 15.51
N GLY A 60 9.33 -6.15 16.30
CA GLY A 60 9.58 -6.91 17.53
C GLY A 60 8.58 -6.59 18.65
N LEU A 61 7.87 -5.47 18.57
CA LEU A 61 6.82 -5.11 19.52
C LEU A 61 5.48 -5.70 19.07
N LEU A 62 5.15 -6.87 19.63
CA LEU A 62 3.86 -7.53 19.40
C LEU A 62 2.81 -7.01 20.39
N ILE A 63 1.73 -6.43 19.86
CA ILE A 63 0.55 -6.03 20.62
C ILE A 63 -0.36 -7.25 20.73
N MET A 64 -0.72 -7.62 21.96
CA MET A 64 -1.46 -8.85 22.28
C MET A 64 -0.78 -10.15 21.81
N GLY A 65 0.51 -10.11 21.45
CA GLY A 65 1.28 -11.30 21.04
C GLY A 65 1.14 -11.70 19.57
N PHE A 66 0.35 -10.99 18.75
CA PHE A 66 0.16 -11.31 17.33
C PHE A 66 0.07 -10.09 16.40
N TYR A 67 -0.30 -8.91 16.89
CA TYR A 67 -0.36 -7.70 16.06
C TYR A 67 0.96 -6.95 16.05
N SER A 68 1.46 -6.59 14.88
CA SER A 68 2.64 -5.73 14.71
C SER A 68 2.27 -4.44 13.98
N ILE A 69 2.91 -3.33 14.37
CA ILE A 69 2.87 -2.09 13.60
C ILE A 69 4.09 -2.09 12.68
N GLU A 70 3.83 -2.07 11.38
CA GLU A 70 4.88 -2.15 10.37
C GLU A 70 4.93 -0.90 9.53
N VAL A 71 6.15 -0.51 9.21
CA VAL A 71 6.44 0.78 8.57
C VAL A 71 7.11 0.55 7.21
N SER A 72 7.10 -0.66 6.67
CA SER A 72 7.62 -0.92 5.32
C SER A 72 6.64 -0.49 4.22
N PHE A 73 5.33 -0.52 4.50
CA PHE A 73 4.29 -0.34 3.48
C PHE A 73 4.32 1.02 2.75
N PHE A 74 4.95 2.08 3.29
CA PHE A 74 5.13 3.32 2.53
C PHE A 74 5.99 3.12 1.27
N GLY A 75 6.93 2.16 1.26
CA GLY A 75 7.72 1.83 0.08
C GLY A 75 6.89 1.13 -1.00
N ILE A 76 5.87 0.35 -0.62
CA ILE A 76 4.84 -0.13 -1.56
C ILE A 76 4.07 1.03 -2.20
N LEU A 77 3.74 2.08 -1.45
CA LEU A 77 3.11 3.29 -1.99
C LEU A 77 4.05 4.06 -2.94
N PHE A 78 5.36 4.03 -2.70
CA PHE A 78 6.37 4.55 -3.63
C PHE A 78 6.36 3.79 -4.95
N ILE A 79 6.32 2.46 -4.87
CA ILE A 79 6.25 1.59 -6.05
C ILE A 79 4.98 1.85 -6.82
N TYR A 80 3.84 2.00 -6.14
CA TYR A 80 2.56 2.33 -6.77
C TYR A 80 2.64 3.62 -7.59
N LEU A 81 3.20 4.70 -7.03
CA LEU A 81 3.33 5.97 -7.77
C LEU A 81 4.32 5.91 -8.92
N SER A 82 5.42 5.17 -8.74
CA SER A 82 6.48 5.06 -9.75
C SER A 82 6.04 4.16 -10.92
N SER A 83 5.18 3.19 -10.66
CA SER A 83 4.74 2.17 -11.61
C SER A 83 3.21 2.12 -11.75
N ASN A 84 2.57 1.09 -11.19
CA ASN A 84 1.11 0.91 -11.15
C ASN A 84 0.70 -0.04 -10.00
N ILE A 85 -0.61 -0.18 -9.78
CA ILE A 85 -1.18 -1.03 -8.73
C ILE A 85 -0.82 -2.51 -8.85
N VAL A 86 -0.69 -3.04 -10.07
CA VAL A 86 -0.43 -4.47 -10.29
C VAL A 86 0.99 -4.81 -9.86
N TYR A 87 1.97 -4.01 -10.28
CA TYR A 87 3.37 -4.22 -9.88
C TYR A 87 3.58 -3.98 -8.38
N SER A 88 2.93 -2.96 -7.80
CA SER A 88 3.01 -2.75 -6.35
C SER A 88 2.35 -3.89 -5.57
N ALA A 89 1.24 -4.45 -6.04
CA ALA A 89 0.59 -5.59 -5.40
C ALA A 89 1.46 -6.86 -5.46
N ILE A 90 2.04 -7.17 -6.62
CA ILE A 90 2.95 -8.32 -6.77
C ILE A 90 4.15 -8.18 -5.84
N ILE A 91 4.79 -7.00 -5.82
CA ILE A 91 5.93 -6.75 -4.93
C ILE A 91 5.52 -6.86 -3.47
N ASN A 92 4.38 -6.30 -3.08
CA ASN A 92 3.85 -6.41 -1.72
C ASN A 92 3.69 -7.87 -1.27
N ILE A 93 3.08 -8.71 -2.13
CA ILE A 93 2.91 -10.14 -1.84
C ILE A 93 4.28 -10.84 -1.68
N LEU A 94 5.21 -10.58 -2.60
CA LEU A 94 6.54 -11.21 -2.57
C LEU A 94 7.31 -10.81 -1.31
N VAL A 95 7.36 -9.52 -0.97
CA VAL A 95 8.12 -9.03 0.18
C VAL A 95 7.48 -9.48 1.49
N ASN A 96 6.16 -9.46 1.60
CA ASN A 96 5.49 -9.99 2.78
C ASN A 96 5.76 -11.50 2.95
N SER A 97 5.75 -12.27 1.85
CA SER A 97 6.07 -13.70 1.89
C SER A 97 7.50 -13.97 2.36
N MET A 98 8.46 -13.10 2.03
CA MET A 98 9.84 -13.22 2.52
C MET A 98 9.94 -13.20 4.04
N ARG A 99 9.00 -12.56 4.76
CA ARG A 99 9.00 -12.51 6.23
C ARG A 99 8.88 -13.87 6.89
N ILE A 100 8.30 -14.84 6.20
CA ILE A 100 8.18 -16.24 6.65
C ILE A 100 9.56 -16.90 6.68
N VAL A 101 10.43 -16.58 5.71
CA VAL A 101 11.73 -17.24 5.51
C VAL A 101 12.89 -16.49 6.17
N LEU A 102 12.73 -15.20 6.47
CA LEU A 102 13.73 -14.42 7.22
C LEU A 102 13.98 -15.02 8.62
N PRO A 103 15.20 -14.87 9.19
CA PRO A 103 15.47 -15.25 10.57
C PRO A 103 14.42 -14.70 11.54
N LEU A 104 14.06 -15.48 12.56
CA LEU A 104 12.88 -15.25 13.40
C LEU A 104 11.61 -15.14 12.55
N GLY A 105 11.34 -16.17 11.74
CA GLY A 105 10.25 -16.22 10.76
C GLY A 105 8.91 -15.81 11.37
N SER A 106 8.19 -14.95 10.67
CA SER A 106 6.85 -14.55 11.09
C SER A 106 5.85 -15.69 10.89
N ASP A 107 4.83 -15.77 11.75
CA ASP A 107 3.76 -16.75 11.60
C ASP A 107 3.05 -16.60 10.23
N PRO A 108 2.86 -17.70 9.46
CA PRO A 108 2.26 -17.64 8.13
C PRO A 108 0.83 -17.07 8.12
N ILE A 109 0.02 -17.35 9.14
CA ILE A 109 -1.36 -16.84 9.23
C ILE A 109 -1.31 -15.31 9.39
N GLY A 110 -0.43 -14.81 10.25
CA GLY A 110 -0.20 -13.38 10.47
C GLY A 110 0.29 -12.69 9.21
N VAL A 111 1.21 -13.32 8.45
CA VAL A 111 1.69 -12.79 7.17
C VAL A 111 0.58 -12.72 6.13
N VAL A 112 -0.33 -13.71 6.08
CA VAL A 112 -1.50 -13.67 5.18
C VAL A 112 -2.46 -12.57 5.59
N ALA A 113 -2.81 -12.46 6.88
CA ALA A 113 -3.71 -11.42 7.39
C ALA A 113 -3.15 -10.00 7.09
N MET A 114 -1.85 -9.83 7.32
CA MET A 114 -1.12 -8.60 7.01
C MET A 114 -1.16 -8.28 5.52
N THR A 115 -0.87 -9.26 4.66
CA THR A 115 -0.88 -9.07 3.19
C THR A 115 -2.27 -8.71 2.68
N LEU A 116 -3.32 -9.34 3.21
CA LEU A 116 -4.71 -9.02 2.85
C LEU A 116 -5.08 -7.59 3.26
N SER A 117 -4.66 -7.16 4.45
CA SER A 117 -4.84 -5.78 4.90
C SER A 117 -4.09 -4.80 3.99
N ASP A 118 -2.83 -5.08 3.67
CA ASP A 118 -2.00 -4.21 2.83
C ASP A 118 -2.55 -4.08 1.39
N LEU A 119 -3.02 -5.19 0.81
CA LEU A 119 -3.68 -5.18 -0.49
C LEU A 119 -5.02 -4.45 -0.45
N SER A 120 -5.79 -4.62 0.62
CA SER A 120 -7.07 -3.90 0.82
C SER A 120 -6.85 -2.39 0.86
N PHE A 121 -5.84 -1.94 1.61
CA PHE A 121 -5.44 -0.55 1.62
C PHE A 121 -5.01 -0.08 0.22
N LEU A 122 -4.11 -0.81 -0.44
CA LEU A 122 -3.56 -0.42 -1.74
C LEU A 122 -4.68 -0.27 -2.80
N ILE A 123 -5.62 -1.22 -2.83
CA ILE A 123 -6.76 -1.21 -3.74
C ILE A 123 -7.68 -0.03 -3.42
N ALA A 124 -8.08 0.12 -2.15
CA ALA A 124 -8.95 1.22 -1.74
C ALA A 124 -8.32 2.58 -2.04
N PHE A 125 -7.03 2.73 -1.73
CA PHE A 125 -6.25 3.93 -2.02
C PHE A 125 -6.23 4.23 -3.52
N ALA A 126 -5.88 3.25 -4.35
CA ALA A 126 -5.79 3.45 -5.80
C ALA A 126 -7.15 3.80 -6.42
N VAL A 127 -8.23 3.18 -5.96
CA VAL A 127 -9.60 3.46 -6.44
C VAL A 127 -10.00 4.90 -6.08
N VAL A 128 -9.88 5.28 -4.82
CA VAL A 128 -10.24 6.65 -4.38
C VAL A 128 -9.35 7.68 -5.08
N PHE A 129 -8.05 7.43 -5.14
CA PHE A 129 -7.08 8.33 -5.76
C PHE A 129 -7.33 8.50 -7.26
N PHE A 130 -7.70 7.43 -7.97
CA PHE A 130 -8.10 7.50 -9.38
C PHE A 130 -9.30 8.41 -9.60
N PHE A 131 -10.36 8.28 -8.80
CA PHE A 131 -11.55 9.12 -8.92
C PHE A 131 -11.26 10.59 -8.61
N LEU A 132 -10.46 10.85 -7.57
CA LEU A 132 -10.06 12.22 -7.21
C LEU A 132 -9.19 12.85 -8.30
N LYS A 133 -8.19 12.13 -8.83
CA LYS A 133 -7.36 12.60 -9.95
C LYS A 133 -8.20 12.96 -11.17
N ARG A 134 -9.08 12.05 -11.58
CA ARG A 134 -9.93 12.22 -12.76
C ARG A 134 -10.89 13.41 -12.61
N SER A 135 -11.40 13.65 -11.40
CA SER A 135 -12.42 14.69 -11.16
C SER A 135 -11.83 16.06 -10.86
N LEU A 136 -10.69 16.12 -10.15
CA LEU A 136 -10.12 17.36 -9.61
C LEU A 136 -8.81 17.76 -10.27
N LEU A 137 -7.82 16.87 -10.36
CA LEU A 137 -6.44 17.25 -10.71
C LEU A 137 -6.36 17.89 -12.11
N PHE A 138 -7.08 17.34 -13.09
CA PHE A 138 -7.08 17.84 -14.47
C PHE A 138 -7.84 19.15 -14.68
N ARG A 139 -8.50 19.70 -13.64
CA ARG A 139 -9.20 20.99 -13.69
C ARG A 139 -8.42 22.11 -12.98
N VAL A 140 -7.29 21.79 -12.34
CA VAL A 140 -6.53 22.71 -11.48
C VAL A 140 -5.40 23.39 -12.26
N LYS A 141 -5.20 24.69 -12.00
CA LYS A 141 -4.08 25.48 -12.56
C LYS A 141 -2.72 24.93 -12.12
N GLU A 142 -1.74 24.98 -13.01
CA GLU A 142 -0.38 24.42 -12.86
C GLU A 142 0.30 24.75 -11.51
N ASN A 143 0.32 26.03 -11.13
CA ASN A 143 0.98 26.51 -9.91
C ASN A 143 0.46 25.86 -8.61
N ASN A 144 -0.76 25.31 -8.63
CA ASN A 144 -1.37 24.66 -7.46
C ASN A 144 -1.44 23.13 -7.58
N LYS A 145 -1.09 22.54 -8.73
CA LYS A 145 -1.25 21.08 -8.99
C LYS A 145 -0.63 20.23 -7.88
N MET A 146 0.59 20.54 -7.42
CA MET A 146 1.26 19.76 -6.38
C MET A 146 0.58 19.84 -5.01
N LYS A 147 0.01 21.00 -4.64
CA LYS A 147 -0.74 21.15 -3.40
C LYS A 147 -2.00 20.27 -3.41
N TYR A 148 -2.75 20.29 -4.52
CA TYR A 148 -3.92 19.45 -4.68
C TYR A 148 -3.56 17.96 -4.73
N TYR A 149 -2.43 17.62 -5.37
CA TYR A 149 -1.90 16.25 -5.40
C TYR A 149 -1.67 15.69 -3.98
N LEU A 150 -1.02 16.46 -3.12
CA LEU A 150 -0.82 16.11 -1.72
C LEU A 150 -2.15 15.93 -0.97
N TRP A 151 -3.08 16.87 -1.15
CA TRP A 151 -4.42 16.76 -0.55
C TRP A 151 -5.15 15.49 -0.97
N MET A 152 -5.08 15.13 -2.26
CA MET A 152 -5.69 13.90 -2.76
C MET A 152 -5.05 12.66 -2.15
N ILE A 153 -3.73 12.64 -1.95
CA ILE A 153 -3.04 11.54 -1.24
C ILE A 153 -3.56 11.43 0.18
N VAL A 154 -3.66 12.54 0.91
CA VAL A 154 -4.14 12.52 2.31
C VAL A 154 -5.57 12.00 2.38
N ILE A 155 -6.49 12.53 1.58
CA ILE A 155 -7.90 12.10 1.57
C ILE A 155 -8.01 10.62 1.19
N SER A 156 -7.31 10.19 0.13
CA SER A 156 -7.32 8.80 -0.31
C SER A 156 -6.75 7.87 0.76
N GLY A 157 -5.68 8.30 1.43
CA GLY A 157 -5.03 7.54 2.50
C GLY A 157 -5.92 7.39 3.74
N ILE A 158 -6.62 8.44 4.16
CA ILE A 158 -7.55 8.38 5.29
C ILE A 158 -8.71 7.43 4.98
N LEU A 159 -9.33 7.57 3.80
CA LEU A 159 -10.44 6.69 3.39
C LEU A 159 -9.97 5.24 3.23
N ALA A 160 -8.81 5.01 2.60
CA ALA A 160 -8.24 3.68 2.46
C ALA A 160 -7.90 3.05 3.82
N THR A 161 -7.44 3.84 4.79
CA THR A 161 -7.19 3.36 6.16
C THR A 161 -8.47 2.82 6.79
N LEU A 162 -9.57 3.58 6.72
CA LEU A 162 -10.85 3.17 7.31
C LEU A 162 -11.44 1.95 6.61
N ILE A 163 -11.40 1.92 5.28
CA ILE A 163 -11.88 0.79 4.48
C ILE A 163 -11.06 -0.46 4.80
N SER A 164 -9.73 -0.36 4.78
CA SER A 164 -8.84 -1.48 5.03
C SER A 164 -8.91 -2.00 6.47
N ALA A 165 -9.04 -1.12 7.46
CA ALA A 165 -9.23 -1.54 8.85
C ALA A 165 -10.56 -2.28 9.02
N SER A 166 -11.62 -1.82 8.36
CA SER A 166 -12.92 -2.51 8.37
C SER A 166 -12.87 -3.87 7.68
N LEU A 167 -12.17 -3.98 6.54
CA LEU A 167 -11.94 -5.25 5.86
C LEU A 167 -11.08 -6.21 6.68
N SER A 168 -10.02 -5.70 7.35
CA SER A 168 -9.19 -6.47 8.28
C SER A 168 -10.02 -7.05 9.44
N LEU A 169 -10.94 -6.26 10.00
CA LEU A 169 -11.91 -6.73 10.99
C LEU A 169 -12.76 -7.87 10.39
N LEU A 170 -13.30 -7.71 9.19
CA LEU A 170 -14.09 -8.76 8.54
C LEU A 170 -13.26 -10.05 8.30
N TYR A 171 -12.01 -9.95 7.83
CA TYR A 171 -11.13 -11.10 7.63
C TYR A 171 -10.82 -11.83 8.93
N ASN A 172 -10.55 -11.06 10.00
CA ASN A 172 -10.32 -11.59 11.35
C ASN A 172 -11.54 -12.36 11.87
N GLN A 173 -12.74 -11.80 11.72
CA GLN A 173 -13.99 -12.41 12.18
C GLN A 173 -14.36 -13.67 11.39
N THR A 174 -14.07 -13.69 10.09
CA THR A 174 -14.59 -14.71 9.17
C THR A 174 -13.69 -15.94 9.06
N PHE A 175 -12.38 -15.77 8.92
CA PHE A 175 -11.49 -16.91 8.68
C PHE A 175 -10.13 -16.86 9.39
N ILE A 176 -9.51 -15.69 9.61
CA ILE A 176 -8.16 -15.64 10.21
C ILE A 176 -8.16 -16.19 11.64
N PHE A 177 -9.11 -15.78 12.48
CA PHE A 177 -9.17 -16.29 13.86
C PHE A 177 -9.61 -17.75 13.93
N GLU A 178 -10.41 -18.22 12.96
CA GLU A 178 -10.75 -19.63 12.87
C GLU A 178 -9.51 -20.48 12.54
N TRP A 179 -8.65 -20.01 11.64
CA TRP A 179 -7.36 -20.65 11.35
C TRP A 179 -6.46 -20.68 12.57
N TYR A 180 -6.33 -19.56 13.29
CA TYR A 180 -5.57 -19.52 14.54
C TYR A 180 -6.15 -20.47 15.59
N ARG A 181 -7.47 -20.55 15.77
CA ARG A 181 -8.07 -21.47 16.73
C ARG A 181 -7.84 -22.94 16.37
N THR A 182 -7.88 -23.25 15.07
CA THR A 182 -7.67 -24.62 14.58
C THR A 182 -6.23 -25.09 14.75
N LEU A 183 -5.26 -24.21 14.47
CA LEU A 183 -3.83 -24.56 14.52
C LEU A 183 -3.19 -24.27 15.89
N TYR A 184 -3.75 -23.32 16.64
CA TYR A 184 -3.23 -22.82 17.91
C TYR A 184 -4.37 -22.54 18.92
N PRO A 185 -5.04 -23.59 19.43
CA PRO A 185 -6.29 -23.45 20.19
C PRO A 185 -6.20 -22.65 21.49
N ALA A 186 -4.99 -22.46 22.04
CA ALA A 186 -4.78 -21.67 23.26
C ALA A 186 -4.60 -20.16 23.02
N LEU A 187 -4.41 -19.72 21.77
CA LEU A 187 -4.06 -18.31 21.45
C LEU A 187 -5.28 -17.42 21.23
N ILE A 188 -6.41 -17.97 20.76
CA ILE A 188 -7.61 -17.21 20.42
C ILE A 188 -8.76 -17.61 21.35
N PRO A 189 -9.44 -16.64 21.99
CA PRO A 189 -10.56 -16.92 22.86
C PRO A 189 -11.77 -17.47 22.11
N GLU A 190 -12.75 -17.97 22.85
CA GLU A 190 -14.02 -18.41 22.27
C GLU A 190 -14.71 -17.30 21.48
N LYS A 191 -15.28 -17.69 20.33
CA LYS A 191 -15.96 -16.78 19.42
C LYS A 191 -17.11 -16.08 20.14
N ASN A 192 -17.22 -14.76 19.94
CA ASN A 192 -18.21 -13.88 20.56
C ASN A 192 -18.09 -13.70 22.09
N SER A 193 -16.99 -14.14 22.71
CA SER A 193 -16.67 -13.75 24.09
C SER A 193 -16.27 -12.27 24.17
N THR A 194 -16.29 -11.69 25.38
CA THR A 194 -15.80 -10.31 25.59
C THR A 194 -14.36 -10.14 25.11
N LEU A 195 -13.49 -11.13 25.40
CA LEU A 195 -12.08 -11.11 24.99
C LEU A 195 -11.94 -11.14 23.45
N TRP A 196 -12.80 -11.90 22.76
CA TRP A 196 -12.84 -11.94 21.30
C TRP A 196 -13.10 -10.55 20.73
N PHE A 197 -14.13 -9.85 21.21
CA PHE A 197 -14.42 -8.49 20.76
C PHE A 197 -13.29 -7.53 21.10
N SER A 198 -12.70 -7.63 22.30
CA SER A 198 -11.54 -6.80 22.67
C SER A 198 -10.37 -6.97 21.70
N ILE A 199 -10.02 -8.22 21.36
CA ILE A 199 -8.95 -8.52 20.40
C ILE A 199 -9.28 -7.94 19.01
N MET A 200 -10.51 -8.10 18.54
CA MET A 200 -10.96 -7.54 17.26
C MET A 200 -10.82 -6.02 17.19
N PHE A 201 -11.24 -5.31 18.25
CA PHE A 201 -11.12 -3.85 18.32
C PHE A 201 -9.67 -3.39 18.44
N VAL A 202 -8.83 -4.12 19.18
CA VAL A 202 -7.39 -3.86 19.21
C VAL A 202 -6.78 -4.03 17.82
N GLY A 203 -7.10 -5.12 17.11
CA GLY A 203 -6.63 -5.35 15.74
C GLY A 203 -7.06 -4.26 14.76
N PHE A 204 -8.29 -3.79 14.88
CA PHE A 204 -8.80 -2.64 14.13
C PHE A 204 -7.97 -1.37 14.42
N GLY A 205 -7.73 -1.05 15.70
CA GLY A 205 -6.92 0.09 16.11
C GLY A 205 -5.46 0.00 15.63
N VAL A 206 -4.83 -1.17 15.74
CA VAL A 206 -3.48 -1.41 15.23
C VAL A 206 -3.41 -1.24 13.71
N THR A 207 -4.42 -1.71 12.98
CA THR A 207 -4.50 -1.55 11.53
C THR A 207 -4.60 -0.06 11.13
N ILE A 208 -5.40 0.73 11.86
CA ILE A 208 -5.47 2.19 11.67
C ILE A 208 -4.11 2.83 11.94
N ALA A 209 -3.48 2.52 13.07
CA ALA A 209 -2.19 3.08 13.45
C ALA A 209 -1.11 2.75 12.40
N LYS A 210 -1.04 1.50 11.94
CA LYS A 210 -0.15 1.03 10.88
C LYS A 210 -0.26 1.92 9.64
N PHE A 211 -1.47 2.03 9.07
CA PHE A 211 -1.64 2.76 7.82
C PHE A 211 -1.48 4.27 7.99
N PHE A 212 -1.85 4.82 9.14
CA PHE A 212 -1.63 6.23 9.44
C PHE A 212 -0.14 6.58 9.51
N CYS A 213 0.67 5.77 10.19
CA CYS A 213 2.12 5.94 10.23
C CYS A 213 2.76 5.86 8.84
N ASN A 214 2.37 4.87 8.03
CA ASN A 214 2.88 4.75 6.66
C ASN A 214 2.44 5.92 5.77
N LEU A 215 1.21 6.40 5.92
CA LEU A 215 0.70 7.56 5.18
C LEU A 215 1.48 8.83 5.54
N LEU A 216 1.80 9.05 6.82
CA LEU A 216 2.60 10.20 7.24
C LEU A 216 3.98 10.20 6.59
N LEU A 217 4.70 9.06 6.66
CA LEU A 217 6.01 8.93 6.02
C LEU A 217 5.94 9.13 4.51
N PHE A 218 4.88 8.59 3.89
CA PHE A 218 4.64 8.74 2.48
C PHE A 218 4.42 10.21 2.08
N VAL A 219 3.56 10.94 2.80
CA VAL A 219 3.25 12.35 2.53
C VAL A 219 4.49 13.24 2.69
N ILE A 220 5.32 13.00 3.71
CA ILE A 220 6.57 13.75 3.90
C ILE A 220 7.50 13.56 2.69
N SER A 221 7.53 12.34 2.14
CA SER A 221 8.52 11.97 1.13
C SER A 221 8.03 12.12 -0.31
N VAL A 222 6.73 12.28 -0.54
CA VAL A 222 6.16 12.25 -1.90
C VAL A 222 6.59 13.44 -2.76
N LYS A 223 6.89 14.61 -2.17
CA LYS A 223 7.43 15.74 -2.94
C LYS A 223 8.78 15.40 -3.59
N ILE A 224 9.65 14.74 -2.82
CA ILE A 224 10.96 14.29 -3.29
C ILE A 224 10.74 13.24 -4.39
N LEU A 225 9.84 12.28 -4.15
CA LEU A 225 9.53 11.23 -5.10
C LEU A 225 9.01 11.78 -6.43
N VAL A 226 8.05 12.69 -6.43
CA VAL A 226 7.50 13.31 -7.65
C VAL A 226 8.60 14.05 -8.43
N ASN A 227 9.49 14.76 -7.73
CA ASN A 227 10.62 15.43 -8.38
C ASN A 227 11.60 14.43 -9.02
N LEU A 228 11.90 13.31 -8.34
CA LEU A 228 12.75 12.26 -8.89
C LEU A 228 12.11 11.60 -10.10
N ILE A 229 10.81 11.30 -10.02
CA ILE A 229 10.03 10.72 -11.13
C ILE A 229 10.10 11.64 -12.34
N ASN A 230 9.82 12.94 -12.16
CA ASN A 230 9.79 13.89 -13.29
C ASN A 230 11.17 14.21 -13.88
N LYS A 231 12.27 14.10 -13.12
CA LYS A 231 13.61 14.45 -13.58
C LYS A 231 14.42 13.28 -14.16
N HIS A 232 14.26 12.08 -13.63
CA HIS A 232 15.19 10.98 -13.86
C HIS A 232 14.53 9.69 -14.34
N LEU A 233 13.22 9.64 -14.22
CA LEU A 233 12.45 8.45 -14.49
C LEU A 233 11.84 8.67 -15.88
N PHE A 234 12.64 8.25 -16.87
CA PHE A 234 12.43 8.22 -18.34
C PHE A 234 13.20 9.23 -19.18
#